data_AF-A0A7C3DM09-F1
#
_entry.id   AF-A0A7C3DM09-F1
#
_cell.length_a   1.000
_cell.length_b   1.000
_cell.length_c   1.000
_cell.angle_alpha   90.00
_cell.angle_beta   90.00
_cell.angle_gamma   90.00
#
_symmetry.space_group_name_H-M   'P 1'
#
loop_
_entity.id
_entity.type
_entity.pdbx_description
1 polymer ?
#
loop_
_entity_poly.entity_id
_entity_poly.type
_entity_poly.pdbx_seq_one_letter_code
_entity_poly.pdbx_strand_id
1 'polypeptide(L)'
;MAGLEGRLAGLSPEKRELLLAKLREKRAQKPQTGIPVREDRSSYPMTAAQRGFWVLERLNPGLGVNNIPAAVRLRGQLDVAALRRALNFVVQRHEVLRAGFRAGPDGRP
;
A
#
# COMPACT_ATOMS: atom_id res chain seq x y z
N MET A 1 8.35 26.92 9.67
CA MET A 1 7.05 26.22 9.85
C MET A 1 7.05 25.59 11.23
N ALA A 2 6.44 26.21 12.24
CA ALA A 2 6.49 25.70 13.61
C ALA A 2 5.81 24.32 13.69
N GLY A 3 6.56 23.31 14.15
CA GLY A 3 6.07 21.94 14.34
C GLY A 3 4.93 21.88 15.35
N LEU A 4 4.27 20.71 15.42
CA LEU A 4 3.13 20.47 16.29
C LEU A 4 3.43 20.83 17.76
N GLU A 5 4.66 20.63 18.20
CA GLU A 5 5.15 20.90 19.55
C GLU A 5 5.12 22.40 19.92
N GLY A 6 5.54 23.28 19.01
CA GLY A 6 5.48 24.73 19.23
C GLY A 6 4.04 25.26 19.29
N ARG A 7 3.13 24.61 18.56
CA ARG A 7 1.69 24.95 18.59
C ARG A 7 1.00 24.46 19.87
N LEU A 8 1.51 23.39 20.49
CA LEU A 8 1.00 22.86 21.75
C LEU A 8 1.56 23.65 22.95
N ALA A 9 2.79 24.15 22.87
CA ALA A 9 3.41 24.99 23.90
C ALA A 9 2.71 26.35 24.09
N GLY A 10 2.06 26.87 23.05
CA GLY A 10 1.28 28.12 23.10
C GLY A 10 -0.14 27.98 23.66
N LEU A 11 -0.56 26.79 24.11
CA LEU A 11 -1.89 26.57 24.68
C LEU A 11 -1.89 26.77 26.19
N SER A 12 -2.93 27.43 26.72
CA SER A 12 -3.18 27.42 28.15
C SER A 12 -3.48 25.99 28.65
N PRO A 13 -3.26 25.68 29.94
CA PRO A 13 -3.52 24.37 30.50
C PRO A 13 -4.93 23.85 30.19
N GLU A 14 -5.95 24.70 30.33
CA GLU A 14 -7.35 24.40 30.04
C GLU A 14 -7.59 24.01 28.57
N LYS A 15 -6.96 24.71 27.63
CA LYS A 15 -7.09 24.43 26.20
C LYS A 15 -6.40 23.10 25.83
N ARG A 16 -5.29 22.78 26.51
CA ARG A 16 -4.58 21.51 26.34
C ARG A 16 -5.42 20.35 26.87
N GLU A 17 -6.03 20.51 28.05
CA GLU A 17 -6.93 19.50 28.61
C GLU A 17 -8.16 19.28 27.74
N LEU A 18 -8.80 20.35 27.27
CA LEU A 18 -9.94 20.25 26.36
C LEU A 18 -9.55 19.57 25.03
N LEU A 19 -8.37 19.86 24.49
CA LEU A 19 -7.86 19.18 23.30
C LEU A 19 -7.66 17.68 23.54
N LEU A 20 -7.05 17.30 24.66
CA LEU A 20 -6.84 15.90 25.01
C LEU A 20 -8.17 15.17 25.23
N ALA A 21 -9.15 15.80 25.87
CA ALA A 21 -10.49 15.26 26.04
C ALA A 21 -11.18 15.02 24.67
N LYS A 22 -11.15 16.01 23.77
CA LYS A 22 -11.70 15.88 22.41
C LYS A 22 -10.98 14.81 21.57
N LEU A 23 -9.67 14.64 21.75
CA LEU A 23 -8.91 13.59 21.06
C LEU A 23 -9.26 12.19 21.58
N ARG A 24 -9.50 12.04 22.89
CA ARG A 24 -9.98 10.78 23.49
C ARG A 24 -11.37 10.43 23.00
N GLU A 25 -12.27 11.41 23.00
CA GLU A 25 -13.63 11.25 22.50
C GLU A 25 -13.66 10.84 21.02
N LYS A 26 -12.87 11.52 20.18
CA LYS A 26 -12.74 11.20 18.75
C LYS A 26 -12.09 9.85 18.48
N ARG A 27 -11.18 9.39 19.34
CA ARG A 27 -10.61 8.03 19.28
C ARG A 27 -11.62 6.96 19.69
N ALA A 28 -12.45 7.23 20.70
CA ALA A 28 -13.51 6.32 21.14
C ALA A 28 -14.65 6.21 20.11
N GLN A 29 -14.94 7.29 19.39
CA GLN A 29 -15.98 7.35 18.35
C GLN A 29 -15.55 6.77 17.00
N LYS A 30 -14.24 6.65 16.74
CA LYS A 30 -13.74 6.03 15.51
C LYS A 30 -13.56 4.54 15.80
N PRO A 31 -14.49 3.65 15.40
CA PRO A 31 -14.21 2.22 15.50
C PRO A 31 -12.89 1.96 14.78
N GLN A 32 -11.91 1.44 15.51
CA GLN A 32 -10.72 0.85 14.90
C GLN A 32 -11.14 -0.47 14.27
N THR A 33 -12.03 -0.41 13.28
CA THR A 33 -12.19 -1.53 12.37
C THR A 33 -10.89 -1.58 11.60
N GLY A 34 -10.03 -2.53 11.97
CA GLY A 34 -8.90 -2.90 11.14
C GLY A 34 -9.38 -3.15 9.72
N ILE A 35 -8.50 -2.98 8.74
CA ILE A 35 -8.82 -3.37 7.37
C ILE A 35 -9.30 -4.83 7.44
N PRO A 36 -10.57 -5.12 7.09
CA PRO A 36 -11.11 -6.45 7.26
C PRO A 36 -10.28 -7.42 6.44
N VAL A 37 -9.99 -8.58 7.01
CA VAL A 37 -9.33 -9.66 6.28
C VAL A 37 -10.23 -10.02 5.11
N ARG A 38 -9.68 -9.97 3.91
CA ARG A 38 -10.41 -10.33 2.70
C ARG A 38 -10.57 -11.84 2.65
N GLU A 39 -11.72 -12.32 2.18
CA GLU A 39 -11.90 -13.74 1.89
C GLU A 39 -10.86 -14.20 0.86
N ASP A 40 -10.32 -15.41 1.09
CA ASP A 40 -9.43 -16.08 0.14
C ASP A 40 -10.25 -16.52 -1.08
N ARG A 41 -9.88 -16.03 -2.26
CA ARG A 41 -10.56 -16.31 -3.52
C ARG A 41 -9.54 -16.56 -4.61
N SER A 42 -9.88 -17.44 -5.54
CA SER A 42 -9.05 -17.71 -6.72
C SER A 42 -8.95 -16.55 -7.71
N SER A 43 -9.88 -15.58 -7.64
CA SER A 43 -9.88 -14.37 -8.45
C SER A 43 -10.61 -13.21 -7.76
N TYR A 44 -10.23 -11.99 -8.16
CA TYR A 44 -10.80 -10.75 -7.63
C TYR A 44 -11.15 -9.81 -8.79
N PRO A 45 -12.23 -9.02 -8.66
CA PRO A 45 -12.56 -8.04 -9.68
C PRO A 45 -11.45 -6.97 -9.75
N MET A 46 -11.05 -6.62 -10.97
CA MET A 46 -10.08 -5.56 -11.21
C MET A 46 -10.60 -4.20 -10.74
N THR A 47 -9.71 -3.33 -10.30
CA THR A 47 -10.01 -1.90 -10.13
C THR A 47 -10.19 -1.22 -11.49
N ALA A 48 -10.77 -0.02 -11.50
CA ALA A 48 -10.92 0.76 -12.73
C ALA A 48 -9.56 1.06 -13.39
N ALA A 49 -8.54 1.40 -12.60
CA ALA A 49 -7.19 1.64 -13.09
C ALA A 49 -6.57 0.37 -13.70
N GLN A 50 -6.72 -0.78 -13.02
CA GLN A 50 -6.22 -2.06 -13.54
C GLN A 50 -6.85 -2.43 -14.88
N ARG A 51 -8.17 -2.22 -15.05
CA ARG A 51 -8.83 -2.42 -16.35
C ARG A 51 -8.28 -1.49 -17.43
N GLY A 52 -7.99 -0.24 -17.09
CA GLY A 52 -7.34 0.71 -18.02
C GLY A 52 -5.99 0.20 -18.51
N PHE A 53 -5.12 -0.21 -17.58
CA PHE A 53 -3.82 -0.81 -17.92
C PHE A 53 -3.95 -2.09 -18.74
N TRP A 54 -4.91 -2.96 -18.42
CA TRP A 54 -5.16 -4.18 -19.17
C TRP A 54 -5.50 -3.88 -20.64
N VAL A 55 -6.37 -2.90 -20.90
CA VAL A 55 -6.71 -2.49 -22.27
C VAL A 55 -5.47 -1.95 -23.00
N LEU A 56 -4.67 -1.10 -22.35
CA LEU A 56 -3.45 -0.56 -22.95
C LEU A 56 -2.45 -1.66 -23.33
N GLU A 57 -2.24 -2.64 -22.46
CA GLU A 57 -1.36 -3.79 -22.73
C GLU A 57 -1.89 -4.65 -23.88
N ARG A 58 -3.22 -4.81 -24.02
CA ARG A 58 -3.82 -5.58 -25.14
C ARG A 58 -3.73 -4.86 -26.48
N LEU A 59 -3.70 -3.53 -26.49
CA LEU A 59 -3.53 -2.75 -27.72
C LEU A 59 -2.09 -2.80 -28.24
N ASN A 60 -1.10 -2.86 -27.35
CA ASN A 60 0.32 -2.86 -27.72
C ASN A 60 1.12 -3.88 -26.88
N PRO A 61 0.92 -5.19 -27.12
CA PRO A 61 1.49 -6.23 -26.28
C PRO A 61 3.01 -6.25 -26.33
N GLY A 62 3.65 -6.38 -25.18
CA GLY A 62 5.10 -6.63 -25.09
C GLY A 62 6.00 -5.40 -25.20
N LEU A 63 5.44 -4.20 -25.32
CA LEU A 63 6.25 -2.97 -25.32
C LEU A 63 6.81 -2.61 -23.94
N GLY A 64 6.24 -3.14 -22.86
CA GLY A 64 6.71 -2.89 -21.49
C GLY A 64 6.59 -1.43 -21.04
N VAL A 65 5.79 -0.61 -21.74
CA VAL A 65 5.61 0.83 -21.45
C VAL A 65 5.02 1.11 -20.07
N ASN A 66 4.35 0.11 -19.49
CA ASN A 66 3.75 0.20 -18.16
C ASN A 66 4.71 -0.26 -17.03
N ASN A 67 5.94 -0.66 -17.37
CA ASN A 67 6.96 -1.00 -16.37
C ASN A 67 7.55 0.28 -15.77
N ILE A 68 7.63 0.32 -14.44
CA ILE A 68 8.27 1.41 -13.70
C ILE A 68 9.59 0.87 -13.14
N PRO A 69 10.73 1.02 -13.85
CA PRO A 69 12.00 0.51 -13.39
C PRO A 69 12.51 1.33 -12.20
N ALA A 70 13.08 0.65 -11.21
CA ALA A 70 13.77 1.26 -10.09
C ALA A 70 15.04 0.46 -9.77
N ALA A 71 16.08 1.14 -9.30
CA ALA A 71 17.34 0.52 -8.89
C ALA A 71 17.81 1.13 -7.57
N VAL A 72 18.44 0.31 -6.73
CA VAL A 72 19.04 0.73 -5.46
C VAL A 72 20.52 0.37 -5.47
N ARG A 73 21.37 1.30 -5.05
CA ARG A 73 22.80 1.06 -4.89
C ARG A 73 23.12 0.72 -3.44
N LEU A 74 23.56 -0.51 -3.22
CA LEU A 74 24.07 -0.98 -1.92
C LEU A 74 25.59 -0.80 -1.87
N ARG A 75 26.13 -0.45 -0.69
CA ARG A 75 27.58 -0.31 -0.45
C ARG A 75 28.00 -1.27 0.66
N GLY A 76 29.17 -1.88 0.52
CA GLY A 76 29.70 -2.87 1.47
C GLY A 76 29.53 -4.31 0.96
N GLN A 77 29.80 -5.28 1.83
CA GLN A 77 29.64 -6.70 1.51
C GLN A 77 28.16 -7.07 1.48
N LEU A 78 27.74 -7.78 0.42
CA LEU A 78 26.37 -8.24 0.24
C LEU A 78 26.31 -9.77 0.38
N ASP A 79 25.56 -10.25 1.36
CA ASP A 79 25.12 -11.65 1.40
C ASP A 79 23.93 -11.82 0.44
N VAL A 80 24.21 -12.34 -0.76
CA VAL A 80 23.21 -12.58 -1.81
C VAL A 80 22.19 -13.64 -1.38
N ALA A 81 22.59 -14.63 -0.59
CA ALA A 81 21.68 -15.67 -0.12
C ALA A 81 20.69 -15.10 0.90
N ALA A 82 21.15 -14.25 1.82
CA ALA A 82 20.28 -13.53 2.74
C ALA A 82 19.33 -12.57 1.99
N LEU A 83 19.82 -11.80 1.02
CA LEU A 83 18.98 -10.90 0.23
C LEU A 83 17.86 -11.66 -0.51
N ARG A 84 18.20 -12.80 -1.14
CA ARG A 84 17.21 -13.64 -1.83
C ARG A 84 16.15 -14.18 -0.88
N ARG A 85 16.53 -14.64 0.32
CA ARG A 85 15.56 -15.08 1.34
C ARG A 85 14.64 -13.94 1.77
N ALA A 86 15.19 -12.74 1.98
CA ALA A 86 14.41 -11.57 2.35
C ALA A 86 13.41 -11.17 1.25
N LEU A 87 13.84 -11.12 -0.01
CA LEU A 87 12.94 -10.82 -1.14
C LEU A 87 11.83 -11.87 -1.28
N ASN A 88 12.15 -13.16 -1.14
CA ASN A 88 11.14 -14.23 -1.17
C ASN A 88 10.11 -14.06 -0.06
N PHE A 89 10.53 -13.67 1.15
CA PHE A 89 9.61 -13.41 2.26
C PHE A 89 8.67 -12.23 1.97
N VAL A 90 9.18 -11.15 1.37
CA VAL A 90 8.37 -10.01 0.93
C VAL A 90 7.32 -10.45 -0.11
N VAL A 91 7.73 -11.20 -1.14
CA VAL A 91 6.81 -11.72 -2.16
C VAL A 91 5.75 -12.64 -1.55
N GLN A 92 6.13 -13.49 -0.60
CA GLN A 92 5.19 -14.40 0.06
C GLN A 92 4.15 -13.63 0.90
N ARG A 93 4.60 -12.62 1.66
CA ARG A 93 3.78 -11.76 2.51
C ARG A 93 2.82 -10.87 1.71
N HIS A 94 3.21 -10.40 0.53
CA HIS A 94 2.43 -9.42 -0.24
C HIS A 94 1.76 -10.07 -1.46
N GLU A 95 0.45 -10.30 -1.35
CA GLU A 95 -0.37 -10.93 -2.41
C GLU A 95 -0.28 -10.19 -3.76
N VAL A 96 -0.20 -8.86 -3.75
CA VAL A 96 -0.11 -8.05 -4.98
C VAL A 96 1.13 -8.37 -5.82
N LEU A 97 2.22 -8.85 -5.19
CA LEU A 97 3.45 -9.27 -5.90
C LEU A 97 3.34 -10.65 -6.53
N ARG A 98 2.27 -11.40 -6.23
CA ARG A 98 1.96 -12.73 -6.77
C ARG A 98 0.69 -12.75 -7.63
N ALA A 99 0.01 -11.62 -7.74
CA ALA A 99 -1.19 -11.48 -8.54
C ALA A 99 -0.84 -11.41 -10.04
N GLY A 100 -1.67 -12.04 -10.86
CA GLY A 100 -1.59 -11.96 -12.32
C GLY A 100 -2.95 -11.70 -12.92
N PHE A 101 -2.97 -11.21 -14.16
CA PHE A 101 -4.19 -10.93 -14.91
C PHE A 101 -4.41 -12.03 -15.94
N ARG A 102 -5.65 -12.51 -16.07
CA ARG A 102 -6.06 -13.54 -17.05
C ARG A 102 -7.35 -13.06 -17.72
N ALA A 103 -7.49 -13.31 -19.02
CA ALA A 103 -8.76 -13.07 -19.69
C ALA A 103 -9.79 -14.10 -19.22
N GLY A 104 -11.01 -13.65 -18.91
CA GLY A 104 -12.15 -14.51 -18.67
C GLY A 104 -12.65 -15.18 -19.96
N PRO A 105 -13.60 -16.14 -19.86
CA PRO A 105 -14.15 -16.86 -21.00
C PRO A 105 -14.83 -15.96 -22.05
N ASP A 106 -15.28 -14.77 -21.65
CA ASP A 106 -15.92 -13.75 -22.49
C ASP A 106 -14.92 -12.74 -23.09
N GLY A 107 -13.61 -12.97 -22.91
CA GLY A 107 -12.55 -12.07 -23.37
C GLY A 107 -12.44 -10.77 -22.56
N ARG A 108 -13.22 -10.63 -21.49
CA ARG A 108 -13.16 -9.49 -20.59
C ARG A 108 -12.16 -9.77 -19.44
N PRO A 109 -11.54 -8.72 -18.87
CA PRO A 109 -10.70 -8.83 -17.68
C PRO A 109 -11.45 -9.34 -16.45
#